data_AF-A0AA89CUT9-F1
#
_entry.id   AF-A0AA89CUT9-F1
#
_cell.length_a   1.000
_cell.length_b   1.000
_cell.length_c   1.000
_cell.angle_alpha   90.00
_cell.angle_beta   90.00
_cell.angle_gamma   90.00
#
_symmetry.space_group_name_H-M   'P 1'
#
loop_
_entity.id
_entity.type
_entity.pdbx_description
1 polymer ?
#
loop_
_entity_poly.entity_id
_entity_poly.type
_entity_poly.pdbx_seq_one_letter_code
_entity_poly.pdbx_strand_id
1 'polypeptide(L)' 'MVLHDIMKYIESEYNIINSTPCEICGDSYVAENLEVHIIDNIPYNVCICICPSCGHEKIFKFCAPFVNDDIFNEVKKKFN' A
#
# COMPACT_ATOMS: atom_id res chain seq x y z
N MET A 1 18.08 4.79 13.02
CA MET A 1 17.95 3.49 12.33
C MET A 1 16.53 3.26 11.84
N VAL A 2 15.51 3.29 12.71
CA VAL A 2 14.12 2.95 12.35
C VAL A 2 13.55 3.69 11.12
N LEU A 3 13.75 5.01 11.01
CA LEU A 3 13.20 5.79 9.88
C LEU A 3 13.73 5.35 8.51
N HIS A 4 15.03 5.07 8.42
CA HIS A 4 15.65 4.66 7.16
C HIS A 4 15.16 3.30 6.69
N ASP A 5 14.92 2.38 7.63
CA ASP A 5 14.41 1.04 7.30
C ASP A 5 12.93 1.11 6.89
N ILE A 6 12.14 2.00 7.50
CA ILE A 6 10.77 2.31 7.06
C ILE A 6 10.78 2.88 5.63
N MET A 7 11.65 3.86 5.35
CA MET A 7 11.75 4.46 4.01
C MET A 7 12.11 3.41 2.95
N LYS A 8 13.08 2.54 3.24
CA LYS A 8 13.44 1.43 2.35
C LYS A 8 12.28 0.46 2.10
N TYR A 9 11.48 0.20 3.14
CA TYR A 9 10.29 -0.64 3.01
C TYR A 9 9.28 0.01 2.06
N ILE A 10 8.96 1.28 2.27
CA ILE A 10 8.04 2.06 1.41
C ILE A 10 8.57 2.08 -0.03
N GLU A 11 9.85 2.37 -0.25
CA GLU A 11 10.47 2.35 -1.58
C GLU A 11 10.31 0.98 -2.27
N SER A 12 10.44 -0.11 -1.51
CA SER A 12 10.24 -1.46 -2.06
C SER A 12 8.81 -1.72 -2.51
N GLU A 13 7.80 -1.20 -1.80
CA GLU A 13 6.38 -1.30 -2.19
C GLU A 13 6.12 -0.55 -3.51
N TYR A 14 6.62 0.69 -3.62
CA TYR A 14 6.52 1.48 -4.86
C TYR A 14 7.26 0.83 -6.02
N ASN A 15 8.42 0.21 -5.78
CA ASN A 15 9.13 -0.53 -6.82
C ASN A 15 8.29 -1.70 -7.35
N ILE A 16 7.57 -2.42 -6.48
CA ILE A 16 6.66 -3.49 -6.90
C ILE A 16 5.49 -2.92 -7.72
N ILE A 17 4.85 -1.84 -7.26
CA ILE A 17 3.73 -1.20 -7.98
C ILE A 17 4.20 -0.75 -9.38
N ASN A 18 5.30 0.00 -9.45
CA ASN A 18 5.80 0.60 -10.70
C ASN A 18 6.34 -0.44 -11.69
N SER A 19 6.81 -1.59 -11.19
CA SER A 19 7.28 -2.70 -12.03
C SER A 19 6.16 -3.67 -12.43
N THR A 20 4.97 -3.54 -11.86
CA THR A 20 3.80 -4.34 -12.23
C THR A 20 3.10 -3.68 -13.41
N PRO A 21 3.11 -4.29 -14.60
CA PRO A 21 2.37 -3.75 -15.75
C PRO A 21 0.86 -3.92 -15.54
N CYS A 22 0.10 -3.02 -16.15
CA CYS A 22 -1.35 -3.06 -16.19
C CYS A 22 -1.82 -4.33 -16.89
N GLU A 23 -2.73 -5.05 -16.23
CA GLU A 23 -3.25 -6.32 -16.75
C GLU A 23 -4.07 -6.15 -18.04
N ILE A 24 -4.52 -4.92 -18.32
CA ILE A 24 -5.36 -4.59 -19.48
C ILE A 24 -4.53 -4.05 -20.65
N CYS A 25 -3.60 -3.12 -20.41
CA CYS A 25 -2.88 -2.42 -21.49
C CYS A 25 -1.36 -2.53 -21.41
N GLY A 26 -0.81 -3.13 -20.35
CA GLY A 26 0.63 -3.32 -20.16
C GLY A 26 1.40 -2.10 -19.65
N ASP A 27 0.75 -0.92 -19.55
CA ASP A 27 1.37 0.31 -19.03
C ASP A 27 1.52 0.29 -17.49
N SER A 28 2.23 1.24 -16.89
CA SER A 28 2.43 1.28 -15.43
C SER A 28 1.18 1.74 -14.66
N TYR A 29 1.00 1.22 -13.46
CA TYR A 29 0.05 1.78 -12.48
C TYR A 29 0.67 2.98 -11.75
N VAL A 30 -0.19 3.91 -11.32
CA VAL A 30 0.17 5.02 -10.43
C VAL A 30 -0.63 4.89 -9.13
N ALA A 31 0.03 5.04 -7.98
CA ALA A 31 -0.65 5.01 -6.68
C ALA A 31 -1.43 6.32 -6.47
N GLU A 32 -2.74 6.20 -6.22
CA GLU A 32 -3.60 7.36 -5.91
C GLU A 32 -3.89 7.49 -4.42
N ASN A 33 -4.24 6.39 -3.77
CA ASN A 33 -4.59 6.39 -2.34
C ASN A 33 -3.79 5.32 -1.59
N LEU A 34 -3.27 5.72 -0.42
CA LEU A 34 -2.56 4.85 0.51
C LEU A 34 -3.33 4.85 1.82
N GLU A 35 -3.76 3.67 2.25
CA GLU A 35 -4.46 3.48 3.51
C GLU A 35 -3.83 2.35 4.31
N VAL A 36 -3.90 2.46 5.65
CA VAL A 36 -3.52 1.36 6.53
C VAL A 36 -4.78 0.62 6.95
N HIS A 37 -4.83 -0.69 6.68
CA HIS A 37 -5.93 -1.59 7.06
C HIS A 37 -5.43 -2.68 7.99
N ILE A 38 -6.28 -3.13 8.91
CA ILE A 38 -5.97 -4.26 9.78
C ILE A 38 -6.80 -5.45 9.31
N ILE A 39 -6.13 -6.50 8.85
CA ILE A 39 -6.75 -7.74 8.37
C ILE A 39 -6.20 -8.87 9.23
N ASP A 40 -7.08 -9.64 9.90
CA ASP A 40 -6.69 -10.72 10.81
C ASP A 40 -5.67 -10.32 11.87
N ASN A 41 -5.83 -9.10 12.43
CA ASN A 41 -4.94 -8.52 13.44
C ASN A 41 -3.51 -8.22 12.92
N ILE A 42 -3.32 -8.17 11.60
CA ILE A 42 -2.07 -7.80 10.94
C ILE A 42 -2.29 -6.48 10.18
N PRO A 43 -1.43 -5.47 10.36
CA PRO A 43 -1.53 -4.21 9.62
C PRO A 43 -1.00 -4.38 8.19
N TYR A 44 -1.69 -3.76 7.24
CA TYR A 44 -1.34 -3.74 5.82
C TYR A 44 -1.42 -2.31 5.27
N ASN A 45 -0.46 -1.95 4.43
CA ASN A 45 -0.55 -0.83 3.51
C ASN A 45 -1.35 -1.27 2.29
N VAL A 46 -2.53 -0.68 2.11
CA VAL A 46 -3.41 -0.90 0.97
C VAL A 46 -3.27 0.29 0.04
N CYS A 47 -2.72 0.04 -1.14
CA CYS A 47 -2.55 1.04 -2.18
C CYS A 47 -3.58 0.82 -3.27
N ILE A 48 -4.44 1.81 -3.50
CA ILE A 48 -5.33 1.84 -4.67
C ILE A 48 -4.54 2.53 -5.78
N CYS A 49 -4.29 1.79 -6.86
CA CYS A 49 -3.52 2.27 -7.99
C CYS A 49 -4.37 2.25 -9.25
N ILE A 50 -4.21 3.28 -10.09
CA ILE A 50 -4.94 3.44 -11.33
C ILE A 50 -3.95 3.49 -12.48
N CYS A 51 -4.23 2.76 -13.55
CA CYS A 51 -3.48 2.89 -14.79
C CYS A 51 -3.95 4.16 -15.52
N PRO A 52 -3.11 5.20 -15.68
CA PRO A 52 -3.54 6.47 -16.28
C PRO A 52 -3.91 6.32 -17.77
N SER A 53 -3.42 5.27 -18.44
CA SER A 53 -3.63 5.05 -19.87
C SER A 53 -4.96 4.36 -20.20
N CYS A 54 -5.49 3.54 -19.29
CA CYS A 54 -6.75 2.80 -19.54
C CYS A 54 -7.79 2.93 -18.42
N GLY A 55 -7.46 3.59 -17.31
CA GLY A 55 -8.34 3.77 -16.15
C GLY A 55 -8.55 2.50 -15.31
N HIS A 56 -7.86 1.41 -15.60
CA HIS A 56 -8.01 0.18 -14.82
C HIS A 56 -7.42 0.34 -13.42
N GLU A 57 -8.24 0.04 -12.41
CA GLU A 57 -7.87 0.06 -11.00
C GLU A 57 -7.31 -1.29 -10.55
N LYS A 58 -6.28 -1.24 -9.72
CA LYS A 58 -5.70 -2.41 -9.05
C LYS A 58 -5.36 -2.06 -7.61
N ILE A 59 -5.66 -2.97 -6.69
CA ILE A 59 -5.35 -2.82 -5.27
C ILE A 59 -4.12 -3.66 -4.95
N PHE A 60 -3.08 -3.02 -4.43
CA PHE A 60 -1.91 -3.68 -3.86
C PHE A 60 -2.02 -3.71 -2.34
N LYS A 61 -1.58 -4.80 -1.72
CA LYS A 61 -1.57 -4.98 -0.27
C LYS A 61 -0.19 -5.43 0.17
N PHE A 62 0.45 -4.63 1.01
CA PHE A 62 1.76 -4.91 1.58
C PHE A 62 1.65 -4.98 3.09
N CYS A 63 2.38 -5.88 3.74
CA CYS A 63 2.40 -5.92 5.20
C CYS A 63 2.96 -4.60 5.74
N ALA A 64 2.42 -4.04 6.81
CA ALA A 64 2.91 -2.80 7.40
C ALA A 64 3.55 -3.06 8.77
N PRO A 65 4.70 -3.75 8.85
CA PRO A 65 5.27 -4.25 10.11
C PRO A 65 5.75 -3.15 11.07
N PHE A 66 5.84 -1.90 10.58
CA PHE A 66 6.28 -0.75 11.36
C PHE A 66 5.13 0.05 11.97
N VAL A 67 3.88 -0.35 11.72
CA VAL A 67 2.70 0.21 12.40
C VAL A 67 2.76 -0.19 13.86
N ASN A 68 2.89 0.80 14.74
CA ASN A 68 2.94 0.59 16.19
C ASN A 68 1.53 0.46 16.80
N ASP A 69 1.47 0.11 18.09
CA ASP A 69 0.20 -0.11 18.79
C ASP A 69 -0.70 1.14 18.81
N ASP A 70 -0.12 2.33 18.83
CA ASP A 70 -0.88 3.59 18.82
C ASP A 70 -1.66 3.74 17.50
N ILE A 71 -0.97 3.61 16.36
CA ILE A 71 -1.57 3.68 15.03
C ILE A 71 -2.53 2.51 14.82
N PHE A 72 -2.17 1.31 15.30
CA PHE A 72 -3.03 0.12 15.23
C PHE A 72 -4.36 0.37 15.95
N ASN A 73 -4.33 0.96 17.15
CA ASN A 73 -5.53 1.28 17.92
C ASN A 73 -6.35 2.40 17.28
N GLU A 74 -5.72 3.40 16.65
CA GLU A 74 -6.43 4.44 15.91
C GLU A 74 -7.14 3.91 14.67
N VAL A 75 -6.47 3.08 13.87
CA VAL A 75 -7.06 2.46 12.67
C VAL A 75 -8.20 1.52 13.09
N LYS A 76 -8.01 0.70 14.12
CA LYS A 76 -9.04 -0.23 14.62
C LYS A 76 -10.30 0.49 15.09
N LYS A 77 -10.18 1.68 15.68
CA LYS A 77 -11.34 2.50 16.12
C LYS A 77 -12.16 3.07 14.97
N LYS A 78 -11.59 3.25 13.76
CA LYS A 78 -12.33 3.78 12.60
C LYS A 78 -13.30 2.76 11.98
N PHE A 79 -13.19 1.48 12.33
CA PHE A 79 -14.00 0.39 11.79
C PHE A 79 -14.94 -0.26 12.82
N ASN A 80 -15.11 0.36 14.01
CA ASN A 80 -16.06 -0.01 15.06
C ASN A 80 -17.10 1.11 15.23
#